data_AF-A0A9W9PJN6-F1
#
_entry.id   AF-A0A9W9PJN6-F1
#
_cell.length_a   1.000
_cell.length_b   1.000
_cell.length_c   1.000
_cell.angle_alpha   90.00
_cell.angle_beta   90.00
_cell.angle_gamma   90.00
#
_symmetry.space_group_name_H-M   'P 1'
#
loop_
_entity.id
_entity.type
_entity.pdbx_description
1 polymer ?
#
loop_
_entity_poly.entity_id
_entity_poly.type
_entity_poly.pdbx_seq_one_letter_code
_entity_poly.pdbx_strand_id
1 'polypeptide(L)'
;MTDTCGKATLLTLYQASDAIYELMDKVLVIDKGRMIFQGPACAAKQYFEDLGYECAEMQTTSDFLTSITLPERRKFPPGWEHRAPKGRALELEAAFKNIEISVEQYDIRQTMGSVRSNSEQGSVEELKRSMQSDKSSLHIRPRSWSRQP
;
A
#
# COMPACT_ATOMS: atom_id res chain seq x y z
N MET A 1 7.04 8.30 21.34
CA MET A 1 5.90 7.75 22.11
C MET A 1 4.96 6.92 21.25
N THR A 2 4.88 7.12 19.92
CA THR A 2 4.20 6.19 19.00
C THR A 2 4.95 4.85 18.85
N ASP A 3 6.27 4.86 19.00
CA ASP A 3 7.22 3.76 18.83
C ASP A 3 7.43 2.87 20.06
N THR A 4 6.98 3.30 21.23
CA THR A 4 7.51 2.79 22.52
C THR A 4 6.77 1.55 23.06
N CYS A 5 5.63 1.14 22.49
CA CYS A 5 4.78 0.09 23.07
C CYS A 5 4.35 -1.01 22.08
N GLY A 6 4.90 -1.03 20.86
CA GLY A 6 4.46 -1.96 19.82
C GLY A 6 2.96 -1.83 19.46
N LYS A 7 2.40 -0.62 19.65
CA LYS A 7 0.99 -0.32 19.43
C LYS A 7 0.82 0.45 18.12
N ALA A 8 -0.18 0.08 17.34
CA ALA A 8 -0.63 0.91 16.23
C ALA A 8 -1.32 2.17 16.79
N THR A 9 -0.84 3.34 16.39
CA THR A 9 -1.40 4.64 16.78
C THR A 9 -1.98 5.28 15.52
N LEU A 10 -3.26 5.63 15.57
CA LEU A 10 -3.93 6.41 14.52
C LEU A 10 -4.25 7.80 15.07
N LEU A 11 -3.85 8.83 14.33
CA LEU A 11 -4.07 10.22 14.71
C LEU A 11 -4.64 11.01 13.53
N THR A 12 -5.69 11.79 13.78
CA THR A 12 -6.25 12.74 12.82
C THR A 12 -6.14 14.14 13.40
N LEU A 13 -5.36 15.01 12.73
CA LEU A 13 -5.20 16.40 13.11
C LEU A 13 -5.73 17.29 12.01
N TYR A 14 -6.46 18.35 12.38
CA TYR A 14 -6.87 19.38 11.42
C TYR A 14 -5.67 20.15 10.87
N GLN A 15 -4.68 20.42 11.74
CA GLN A 15 -3.36 20.93 11.37
C GLN A 15 -2.34 20.14 12.18
N ALA A 16 -1.40 19.51 11.49
CA ALA A 16 -0.27 18.85 12.13
C ALA A 16 0.90 19.82 12.22
N SER A 17 1.52 19.92 13.40
CA SER A 17 2.86 20.50 13.48
C SER A 17 3.85 19.56 12.79
N ASP A 18 4.90 20.13 12.21
CA ASP A 18 5.93 19.35 11.53
C ASP A 18 6.61 18.35 12.49
N ALA A 19 6.79 18.75 13.75
CA ALA A 19 7.32 17.87 14.80
C ALA A 19 6.46 16.62 15.05
N ILE A 20 5.12 16.70 14.91
CA ILE A 20 4.28 15.51 15.02
C ILE A 20 4.33 14.70 13.73
N TYR A 21 4.40 15.38 12.58
CA TYR A 21 4.52 14.74 11.28
C TYR A 21 5.76 13.84 11.19
N GLU A 22 6.90 14.32 11.68
CA GLU A 22 8.17 13.58 11.71
C GLU A 22 8.14 12.32 12.60
N LEU A 23 7.19 12.21 13.53
CA LEU A 23 7.03 11.05 14.42
C LEU A 23 6.19 9.92 13.80
N MET A 24 5.62 10.13 12.61
CA MET A 24 4.70 9.19 11.98
C MET A 24 5.41 8.36 10.91
N ASP A 25 5.22 7.05 10.95
CA ASP A 25 5.77 6.15 9.91
C ASP A 25 5.06 6.32 8.57
N LYS A 26 3.74 6.55 8.61
CA LYS A 26 2.86 6.64 7.45
C LYS A 26 1.93 7.84 7.56
N VAL A 27 1.57 8.41 6.41
CA VAL A 27 0.58 9.47 6.29
C VAL A 27 -0.53 9.07 5.33
N LEU A 28 -1.73 9.49 5.65
CA LEU A 28 -2.94 9.36 4.85
C LEU A 28 -3.46 10.77 4.58
N VAL A 29 -3.58 11.15 3.31
CA VAL A 29 -4.12 12.45 2.90
C VAL A 29 -5.48 12.24 2.23
N ILE A 30 -6.49 12.97 2.72
CA ILE A 30 -7.88 12.87 2.26
C ILE A 30 -8.36 14.24 1.80
N ASP A 31 -8.93 14.31 0.59
CA ASP A 31 -9.63 15.49 0.07
C ASP A 31 -11.10 15.13 -0.24
N LYS A 32 -12.05 15.87 0.33
CA LYS A 32 -13.51 15.67 0.14
C LYS A 32 -13.97 14.20 0.24
N GLY A 33 -13.44 13.48 1.24
CA GLY A 33 -13.77 12.07 1.49
C GLY A 33 -13.09 11.07 0.56
N ARG A 34 -12.12 11.51 -0.25
CA ARG A 34 -11.33 10.66 -1.14
C ARG A 34 -9.89 10.62 -0.70
N MET A 35 -9.33 9.42 -0.64
CA MET A 35 -7.92 9.21 -0.35
C MET A 35 -7.10 9.61 -1.58
N ILE A 36 -6.23 10.60 -1.41
CA ILE A 36 -5.38 11.12 -2.50
C ILE A 36 -3.91 10.73 -2.32
N PHE A 37 -3.54 10.22 -1.14
CA PHE A 37 -2.25 9.61 -0.87
C PHE A 37 -2.32 8.72 0.37
N GLN A 38 -1.66 7.57 0.31
CA GLN A 38 -1.35 6.72 1.45
C GLN A 38 0.06 6.15 1.28
N GLY A 39 0.91 6.33 2.28
CA GLY A 39 2.28 5.81 2.19
C GLY A 39 3.20 6.30 3.31
N PRO A 40 4.51 6.05 3.19
CA PRO A 40 5.50 6.56 4.13
C PRO A 40 5.44 8.10 4.22
N ALA A 41 5.54 8.65 5.44
CA ALA A 41 5.53 10.11 5.63
C ALA A 41 6.65 10.81 4.86
N CYS A 42 7.84 10.21 4.78
CA CYS A 42 8.96 10.76 4.02
C CYS A 42 8.72 10.82 2.49
N ALA A 43 7.83 9.98 1.95
CA ALA A 43 7.57 9.91 0.50
C ALA A 43 6.45 10.86 0.04
N ALA A 44 5.61 11.33 0.97
CA ALA A 44 4.41 12.09 0.63
C ALA A 44 4.71 13.39 -0.11
N LYS A 45 5.72 14.15 0.34
CA LYS A 45 6.12 15.41 -0.31
C LYS A 45 6.53 15.17 -1.76
N GLN A 46 7.48 14.26 -1.98
CA GLN A 46 8.00 13.94 -3.30
C GLN A 46 6.91 13.47 -4.25
N TYR A 47 5.97 12.65 -3.77
CA TYR A 47 4.82 12.20 -4.57
C TYR A 47 4.04 13.37 -5.17
N PHE A 48 3.70 14.38 -4.36
CA PHE A 48 2.95 15.53 -4.86
C PHE A 48 3.80 16.45 -5.74
N GLU A 49 5.09 16.57 -5.48
CA GLU A 49 6.03 17.28 -6.36
C GLU A 49 6.14 16.60 -7.73
N ASP A 50 6.20 15.27 -7.78
CA ASP A 50 6.23 14.48 -9.02
C ASP A 50 4.92 14.60 -9.81
N LEU A 51 3.78 14.74 -9.10
CA LEU A 51 2.49 15.08 -9.71
C LEU A 51 2.48 16.50 -10.30
N GLY A 52 3.39 17.38 -9.88
CA GLY A 52 3.54 18.74 -10.37
C GLY A 52 3.06 19.85 -9.43
N TYR A 53 2.87 19.54 -8.14
CA TYR A 53 2.67 20.56 -7.11
C TYR A 53 3.99 21.17 -6.65
N GLU A 54 3.94 22.42 -6.21
CA GLU A 54 5.12 23.12 -5.67
C GLU A 54 4.98 23.31 -4.16
N CYS A 55 5.96 22.81 -3.42
CA CYS A 55 6.16 23.16 -2.02
C CYS A 55 7.00 24.44 -1.95
N ALA A 56 6.49 25.49 -1.30
CA ALA A 56 7.25 26.73 -1.16
C ALA A 56 8.46 26.54 -0.21
N GLU A 57 9.54 27.31 -0.42
CA GLU A 57 10.82 27.13 0.30
C GLU A 57 10.70 27.17 1.83
N MET A 58 9.80 28.01 2.36
CA MET A 58 9.57 28.18 3.80
C MET A 58 8.34 27.44 4.31
N GLN A 59 7.71 26.61 3.47
CA GLN A 59 6.51 25.86 3.81
C GLN A 59 6.90 24.52 4.45
N THR A 60 6.30 24.21 5.60
CA THR A 60 6.51 22.90 6.24
C THR A 60 5.85 21.80 5.43
N THR A 61 6.32 20.55 5.59
CA THR A 61 5.73 19.42 4.87
C THR A 61 4.27 19.24 5.25
N SER A 62 3.94 19.38 6.54
CA SER A 62 2.57 19.28 7.03
C SER A 62 1.62 20.34 6.42
N ASP A 63 2.09 21.59 6.27
CA ASP A 63 1.30 22.66 5.66
C ASP A 63 1.16 22.45 4.15
N PHE A 64 2.23 21.99 3.48
CA PHE A 64 2.19 21.64 2.06
C PHE A 64 1.13 20.57 1.78
N LEU A 65 1.13 19.46 2.52
CA LEU A 65 0.13 18.40 2.36
C LEU A 65 -1.30 18.88 2.62
N THR A 66 -1.47 19.73 3.62
CA THR A 66 -2.77 20.34 3.92
C THR A 66 -3.19 21.29 2.79
N SER A 67 -2.26 22.05 2.21
CA SER A 67 -2.53 23.00 1.12
C SER A 67 -3.03 22.33 -0.16
N ILE A 68 -2.63 21.08 -0.42
CA ILE A 68 -3.10 20.32 -1.59
C ILE A 68 -4.61 20.05 -1.51
N THR A 69 -5.16 19.90 -0.31
CA THR A 69 -6.61 19.71 -0.11
C THR A 69 -7.41 21.02 -0.34
N LEU A 70 -6.73 22.16 -0.40
CA LEU A 70 -7.33 23.49 -0.55
C LEU A 70 -7.01 24.06 -1.95
N PRO A 71 -7.97 24.08 -2.90
CA PRO A 71 -7.72 24.52 -4.27
C PRO A 71 -7.07 25.90 -4.39
N GLU A 72 -7.43 26.82 -3.49
CA GLU A 72 -6.94 28.20 -3.44
C GLU A 72 -5.47 28.33 -3.00
N ARG A 73 -4.94 27.32 -2.28
CA ARG A 73 -3.58 27.32 -1.75
C ARG A 73 -2.59 26.52 -2.59
N ARG A 74 -3.07 25.81 -3.62
CA ARG A 74 -2.22 25.01 -4.52
C ARG A 74 -1.29 25.92 -5.31
N LYS A 75 0.00 25.59 -5.30
CA LYS A 75 1.03 26.23 -6.12
C LYS A 75 1.55 25.23 -7.15
N PHE A 76 1.93 25.75 -8.31
CA PHE A 76 2.45 24.97 -9.43
C PHE A 76 3.70 25.66 -9.96
N PRO A 77 4.76 24.89 -10.30
CA PRO A 77 5.93 25.46 -10.92
C PRO A 77 5.58 26.14 -12.26
N PRO A 78 6.30 27.21 -12.66
CA PRO A 78 6.06 27.87 -13.94
C PRO A 78 6.22 26.87 -15.09
N GLY A 79 5.21 26.78 -15.96
CA GLY A 79 5.17 25.85 -17.10
C GLY A 79 4.64 24.44 -16.78
N TRP A 80 4.33 24.13 -15.52
CA TRP A 80 3.76 22.84 -15.10
C TRP A 80 2.25 22.86 -14.89
N GLU A 81 1.63 23.98 -15.26
CA GLU A 81 0.20 24.23 -15.16
C GLU A 81 -0.70 23.19 -15.85
N HIS A 82 -0.19 22.45 -16.83
CA HIS A 82 -0.96 21.44 -17.56
C HIS A 82 -0.68 20.00 -17.11
N ARG A 83 0.29 19.79 -16.21
CA ARG A 83 0.75 18.47 -15.78
C ARG A 83 0.04 17.98 -14.53
N ALA A 84 -0.13 18.87 -13.55
CA ALA A 84 -0.79 18.51 -12.31
C ALA A 84 -2.31 18.37 -12.51
N PRO A 85 -2.97 17.35 -11.90
CA PRO A 85 -4.42 17.26 -11.88
C PRO A 85 -4.99 18.48 -11.15
N LYS A 86 -5.40 19.49 -11.90
CA LYS A 86 -6.02 20.70 -11.35
C LYS A 86 -7.45 20.46 -10.89
N GLY A 87 -8.06 19.33 -11.27
CA GLY A 87 -9.46 19.06 -11.01
C GLY A 87 -9.80 18.66 -9.58
N ARG A 88 -11.04 18.15 -9.45
CA ARG A 88 -11.66 17.77 -8.18
C ARG A 88 -10.91 16.60 -7.54
N ALA A 89 -11.10 16.40 -6.23
CA ALA A 89 -10.59 15.27 -5.44
C ALA A 89 -10.62 13.90 -6.15
N LEU A 90 -11.59 13.66 -7.04
CA LEU A 90 -11.71 12.44 -7.85
C LEU A 90 -10.52 12.22 -8.80
N GLU A 91 -9.99 13.26 -9.44
CA GLU A 91 -8.86 13.13 -10.36
C GLU A 91 -7.57 12.79 -9.60
N LEU A 92 -7.39 13.38 -8.42
CA LEU A 92 -6.26 13.08 -7.54
C LEU A 92 -6.30 11.66 -7.01
N GLU A 93 -7.49 11.18 -6.62
CA GLU A 93 -7.69 9.78 -6.24
C GLU A 93 -7.37 8.83 -7.41
N ALA A 94 -7.79 9.16 -8.64
CA ALA A 94 -7.50 8.35 -9.81
C ALA A 94 -5.98 8.32 -10.11
N ALA A 95 -5.30 9.46 -10.02
CA ALA A 95 -3.85 9.53 -10.15
C ALA A 95 -3.13 8.66 -9.12
N PHE A 96 -3.59 8.72 -7.86
CA PHE A 96 -3.04 7.90 -6.77
C PHE A 96 -3.24 6.40 -7.03
N LYS A 97 -4.47 5.98 -7.33
CA LYS A 97 -4.79 4.57 -7.62
C LYS A 97 -3.99 4.02 -8.78
N ASN A 98 -3.79 4.81 -9.83
CA ASN A 98 -2.98 4.39 -10.98
C ASN A 98 -1.52 4.11 -10.58
N ILE A 99 -0.96 4.93 -9.68
CA ILE A 99 0.40 4.77 -9.16
C ILE A 99 0.46 3.57 -8.20
N GLU A 100 -0.49 3.46 -7.28
CA GLU A 100 -0.55 2.36 -6.30
C GLU A 100 -0.68 0.99 -6.98
N ILE A 101 -1.58 0.86 -7.96
CA ILE A 101 -1.74 -0.35 -8.78
C ILE A 101 -0.44 -0.66 -9.54
N SER A 102 0.25 0.36 -10.04
CA SER A 102 1.52 0.17 -10.78
C SER A 102 2.63 -0.37 -9.88
N VAL A 103 2.74 0.14 -8.65
CA VAL A 103 3.72 -0.34 -7.65
C VAL A 103 3.40 -1.77 -7.23
N GLU A 104 2.15 -2.08 -6.93
CA GLU A 104 1.74 -3.42 -6.50
C GLU A 104 1.93 -4.47 -7.62
N GLN A 105 1.62 -4.13 -8.87
CA GLN A 105 1.90 -4.99 -10.01
C GLN A 105 3.40 -5.22 -10.24
N TYR A 106 4.25 -4.22 -9.94
CA TYR A 106 5.70 -4.35 -10.05
C TYR A 106 6.27 -5.33 -9.02
N ASP A 107 5.86 -5.21 -7.75
CA ASP A 107 6.29 -6.10 -6.68
C ASP A 107 5.83 -7.55 -6.90
N ILE A 108 4.59 -7.75 -7.39
CA ILE A 108 4.09 -9.07 -7.78
C ILE A 108 4.94 -9.65 -8.91
N ARG A 109 5.26 -8.85 -9.94
CA ARG A 109 6.06 -9.32 -11.09
C ARG A 109 7.49 -9.69 -10.70
N GLN A 110 8.13 -8.94 -9.81
CA GLN A 110 9.47 -9.25 -9.31
C GLN A 110 9.49 -10.48 -8.41
N THR A 111 8.51 -10.60 -7.51
CA THR A 111 8.34 -11.79 -6.67
C THR A 111 8.11 -13.03 -7.53
N MET A 112 7.21 -12.95 -8.52
CA MET A 112 6.96 -14.05 -9.47
C MET A 112 8.17 -14.36 -10.35
N GLY A 113 8.97 -13.36 -10.73
CA GLY A 113 10.22 -13.55 -11.46
C GLY A 113 11.29 -14.28 -10.64
N SER A 114 11.40 -13.96 -9.36
CA SER A 114 12.32 -14.63 -8.42
C SER A 114 11.85 -16.02 -7.98
N VAL A 115 10.54 -16.28 -7.98
CA VAL A 115 9.98 -17.62 -7.71
C VAL A 115 10.25 -18.55 -8.89
N ARG A 116 10.05 -18.07 -10.14
CA ARG A 116 10.29 -18.87 -11.36
C ARG A 116 11.75 -19.26 -11.57
N SER A 117 12.71 -18.53 -10.99
CA SER A 117 14.13 -18.90 -11.04
C SER A 117 14.56 -19.89 -9.96
N ASN A 118 13.77 -20.08 -8.89
CA ASN A 118 14.17 -20.90 -7.74
C ASN A 118 13.35 -22.21 -7.56
N SER A 119 12.21 -22.36 -8.21
CA SER A 119 11.45 -23.62 -8.21
C SER A 119 10.63 -23.69 -9.50
N GLU A 120 10.84 -24.72 -10.32
CA GLU A 120 9.74 -25.63 -10.66
C GLU A 120 10.29 -26.88 -11.37
N GLN A 121 10.87 -27.78 -10.58
CA GLN A 121 10.87 -29.22 -10.89
C GLN A 121 11.01 -30.09 -9.62
N GLY A 122 11.77 -29.64 -8.61
CA GLY A 122 11.94 -30.41 -7.37
C GLY A 122 10.76 -30.35 -6.39
N SER A 123 10.24 -29.15 -6.10
CA SER A 123 9.32 -28.94 -4.96
C SER A 123 7.90 -29.49 -5.18
N VAL A 124 7.38 -29.45 -6.41
CA VAL A 124 6.02 -29.94 -6.71
C VAL A 124 5.92 -31.46 -6.63
N GLU A 125 6.97 -32.19 -7.05
CA GLU A 125 6.99 -33.67 -6.97
C GLU A 125 7.20 -34.17 -5.54
N GLU A 126 7.93 -33.41 -4.72
CA GLU A 126 8.11 -33.72 -3.30
C GLU A 126 6.83 -33.51 -2.49
N LEU A 127 6.07 -32.44 -2.79
CA LEU A 127 4.73 -32.21 -2.25
C LEU A 127 3.71 -33.27 -2.72
N LYS A 128 3.77 -33.71 -3.97
CA LYS A 128 2.93 -34.83 -4.44
C LYS A 128 3.26 -36.14 -3.72
N ARG A 129 4.54 -36.42 -3.47
CA ARG A 129 4.97 -37.62 -2.72
C ARG A 129 4.44 -37.60 -1.29
N SER A 130 4.54 -36.49 -0.57
CA SER A 130 4.06 -36.40 0.81
C SER A 130 2.54 -36.52 0.90
N MET A 131 1.80 -35.94 -0.06
CA MET A 131 0.34 -36.10 -0.12
C MET A 131 -0.11 -37.53 -0.48
N GLN A 132 0.71 -38.29 -1.21
CA GLN A 132 0.42 -39.69 -1.54
C GLN A 132 0.69 -40.63 -0.36
N SER A 133 1.73 -40.37 0.44
CA SER A 133 1.99 -41.15 1.66
C SER A 133 0.86 -41.01 2.68
N ASP A 134 0.31 -39.81 2.86
CA ASP A 134 -0.79 -39.57 3.81
C ASP A 134 -2.11 -40.24 3.38
N LYS A 135 -2.36 -40.36 2.07
CA LYS A 135 -3.54 -41.09 1.56
C LYS A 135 -3.48 -42.60 1.80
N SER A 136 -2.29 -43.19 1.89
CA SER A 136 -2.13 -44.63 2.17
C SER A 136 -2.38 -45.00 3.64
N SER A 137 -2.27 -44.03 4.55
CA SER A 137 -2.45 -44.21 6.00
C SER A 137 -3.92 -44.27 6.45
N LEU A 138 -4.88 -43.86 5.61
CA LEU A 138 -6.29 -43.73 5.99
C LEU A 138 -7.17 -44.89 5.48
N HIS A 139 -6.59 -46.04 5.11
CA HIS A 139 -7.36 -47.21 4.71
C HIS A 139 -7.96 -47.95 5.93
N ILE A 140 -9.05 -47.41 6.48
CA ILE A 140 -9.86 -48.07 7.52
C ILE A 140 -10.61 -49.24 6.88
N ARG A 141 -10.33 -50.47 7.33
CA ARG A 141 -11.04 -51.68 6.90
C ARG A 141 -12.53 -51.61 7.32
N PRO A 142 -13.49 -51.88 6.41
CA PRO A 142 -14.90 -51.91 6.80
C PRO A 142 -15.16 -53.09 7.75
N ARG A 143 -15.73 -52.79 8.92
CA ARG A 143 -16.16 -53.77 9.94
C ARG A 143 -17.26 -54.66 9.35
N SER A 144 -16.97 -55.93 9.10
CA SER A 144 -17.97 -56.92 8.68
C SER A 144 -18.94 -57.22 9.83
N TRP A 145 -20.22 -56.89 9.66
CA TRP A 145 -21.28 -57.26 10.60
C TRP A 145 -21.84 -58.64 10.22
N SER A 146 -21.49 -59.67 10.99
CA SER A 146 -22.12 -60.98 10.88
C SER A 146 -23.51 -60.94 11.53
N ARG A 147 -24.57 -61.03 10.73
CA ARG A 147 -25.90 -61.40 11.20
C ARG A 147 -25.90 -62.92 11.42
N GLN A 148 -26.18 -63.35 12.64
CA GLN A 148 -26.68 -64.69 12.91
C GLN A 148 -28.14 -64.60 13.37
N PRO A 149 -28.94 -65.65 13.06
CA PRO A 149 -30.40 -65.58 12.94
C PRO A 149 -31.15 -65.48 14.26
#